data_AF-G5LMX8-F1
#
_entry.id   AF-G5LMX8-F1
#
_cell.length_a   1.000
_cell.length_b   1.000
_cell.length_c   1.000
_cell.angle_alpha   90.00
_cell.angle_beta   90.00
_cell.angle_gamma   90.00
#
_symmetry.space_group_name_H-M   'P 1'
#
loop_
_entity.id
_entity.type
_entity.pdbx_description
1 polymer ?
#
loop_
_entity_poly.entity_id
_entity_poly.type
_entity_poly.pdbx_seq_one_letter_code
_entity_poly.pdbx_strand_id
1 'polypeptide(L)' 'MGFYIFWIRTPRIIFKQRGFFFANVWIEYNRIKEMNLSEDGVLVMQLEQRRLLIRVRNIDDLEKIYKLLIENQ' A
#
# COMPACT_ATOMS: atom_id res chain seq x y z
N MET A 1 5.10 -19.63 -32.10
CA MET A 1 3.90 -18.94 -31.60
C MET A 1 4.29 -18.15 -30.35
N GLY A 2 4.01 -16.86 -30.26
CA GLY A 2 4.40 -16.01 -29.12
C GLY A 2 3.22 -15.75 -28.18
N PHE A 3 3.46 -15.82 -26.87
CA PHE A 3 2.48 -15.45 -25.85
C PHE A 3 2.78 -14.03 -25.33
N TYR A 4 1.80 -13.14 -25.40
CA TYR A 4 1.90 -11.80 -24.83
C TYR A 4 1.48 -11.82 -23.35
N ILE A 5 2.46 -11.81 -22.44
CA ILE A 5 2.24 -11.84 -20.97
C ILE A 5 1.94 -10.45 -20.36
N PHE A 6 1.79 -9.41 -21.17
CA PHE A 6 1.64 -8.03 -20.69
C PHE A 6 0.44 -7.84 -19.74
N TRP A 7 -0.63 -8.63 -19.91
CA TRP A 7 -1.84 -8.57 -19.09
C TRP A 7 -1.75 -9.35 -17.78
N ILE A 8 -0.72 -10.19 -17.59
CA ILE A 8 -0.54 -10.97 -16.36
C ILE A 8 0.20 -10.08 -15.36
N ARG A 9 -0.54 -9.30 -14.57
CA ARG A 9 0.02 -8.53 -13.45
C ARG A 9 -0.77 -8.77 -12.18
N THR A 10 -0.06 -9.02 -11.10
CA THR A 10 -0.63 -8.98 -9.75
C THR A 10 -0.48 -7.54 -9.23
N PRO A 11 -1.52 -6.95 -8.62
CA PRO A 11 -1.38 -5.66 -7.96
C PRO A 11 -0.31 -5.77 -6.87
N ARG A 12 0.69 -4.89 -6.93
CA ARG A 12 1.72 -4.74 -5.91
C ARG A 12 1.79 -3.27 -5.50
N ILE A 13 2.04 -3.04 -4.23
CA ILE A 13 2.30 -1.71 -3.69
C ILE A 13 3.81 -1.52 -3.71
N ILE A 14 4.26 -0.38 -4.25
CA ILE A 14 5.67 -0.05 -4.35
C ILE A 14 5.91 1.21 -3.53
N PHE A 15 6.55 1.04 -2.36
CA PHE A 15 6.95 2.15 -1.49
C PHE A 15 8.20 2.84 -2.04
N LYS A 16 8.23 4.17 -1.94
CA LYS A 16 9.34 5.06 -2.32
C LYS A 16 9.51 6.12 -1.23
N GLN A 17 10.52 6.96 -1.32
CA GLN A 17 10.83 7.95 -0.28
C GLN A 17 9.72 9.00 -0.08
N ARG A 18 9.05 9.45 -1.15
CA ARG A 18 8.02 10.53 -1.07
C ARG A 18 6.57 10.02 -1.09
N GLY A 19 6.38 8.72 -1.19
CA GLY A 19 5.06 8.15 -1.40
C GLY A 19 5.14 6.73 -1.94
N PHE A 20 4.02 6.22 -2.43
CA PHE A 20 3.91 4.87 -2.95
C PHE A 20 3.06 4.81 -4.22
N PHE A 21 3.30 3.77 -5.02
CA PHE A 21 2.54 3.48 -6.22
C PHE A 21 1.61 2.30 -6.00
N PHE A 22 0.33 2.48 -6.33
CA PHE A 22 -0.68 1.42 -6.24
C PHE A 22 -1.78 1.63 -7.27
N ALA A 23 -2.25 0.53 -7.89
CA ALA A 23 -3.33 0.54 -8.87
C ALA A 23 -3.15 1.60 -9.98
N ASN A 24 -1.93 1.73 -10.49
CA ASN A 24 -1.53 2.72 -11.50
C ASN A 24 -1.58 4.19 -11.07
N VAL A 25 -1.66 4.47 -9.76
CA VAL A 25 -1.73 5.83 -9.20
C VAL A 25 -0.57 6.06 -8.23
N TRP A 26 0.03 7.25 -8.30
CA TRP A 26 0.99 7.74 -7.30
C TRP A 26 0.26 8.41 -6.15
N ILE A 27 0.64 8.07 -4.92
CA ILE A 27 0.06 8.59 -3.69
C ILE A 27 1.20 9.06 -2.78
N GLU A 28 1.22 10.35 -2.46
CA GLU A 28 2.15 10.93 -1.51
C GLU A 28 1.75 10.59 -0.06
N TYR A 29 2.73 10.46 0.83
CA TYR A 29 2.46 10.11 2.24
C TYR A 29 1.65 11.19 2.97
N ASN A 30 1.84 12.46 2.62
CA ASN A 30 1.06 13.60 3.16
C ASN A 30 -0.45 13.51 2.90
N ARG A 31 -0.91 12.70 1.93
CA ARG A 31 -2.33 12.52 1.60
C ARG A 31 -3.01 11.47 2.49
N ILE A 32 -2.24 10.72 3.28
CA ILE A 32 -2.75 9.77 4.25
C ILE A 32 -3.23 10.56 5.47
N LYS A 33 -4.54 10.55 5.71
CA LYS A 33 -5.15 11.23 6.86
C LYS A 33 -5.08 10.38 8.12
N GLU A 34 -5.34 9.08 7.98
CA GLU A 34 -5.37 8.14 9.09
C GLU A 34 -4.89 6.76 8.62
N MET A 35 -4.24 6.04 9.52
CA MET A 35 -3.87 4.64 9.34
C MET A 35 -4.42 3.82 10.50
N ASN A 36 -5.13 2.74 10.18
CA ASN A 36 -5.66 1.82 11.18
C ASN A 36 -5.15 0.40 10.89
N LEU A 37 -4.72 -0.28 11.95
CA LEU A 37 -4.42 -1.70 11.92
C LEU A 37 -5.68 -2.47 12.35
N SER A 38 -6.11 -3.41 11.52
CA SER A 38 -7.16 -4.36 11.90
C SER A 38 -6.52 -5.64 12.47
N GLU A 39 -7.17 -6.24 13.47
CA GLU A 39 -6.78 -7.53 14.07
C GLU A 39 -6.67 -8.65 13.02
N ASP A 40 -7.39 -8.55 11.91
CA ASP A 40 -7.37 -9.51 10.79
C ASP A 40 -6.14 -9.37 9.85
N GLY A 41 -5.15 -8.56 10.24
CA GLY A 41 -3.93 -8.31 9.46
C GLY A 41 -4.15 -7.39 8.25
N VAL A 42 -5.17 -6.52 8.32
CA VAL A 42 -5.48 -5.54 7.27
C VAL A 42 -5.02 -4.15 7.71
N LEU A 43 -4.14 -3.54 6.93
CA LEU A 43 -3.78 -2.13 7.06
C LEU A 43 -4.79 -1.28 6.27
N VAL A 44 -5.48 -0.39 6.96
CA VAL A 44 -6.44 0.55 6.38
C VAL A 44 -5.80 1.93 6.32
N MET A 45 -5.57 2.46 5.12
CA MET A 45 -5.10 3.83 4.92
C MET A 45 -6.25 4.69 4.41
N GLN A 46 -6.62 5.72 5.17
CA GLN A 46 -7.63 6.69 4.76
C GLN A 46 -6.96 7.81 3.96
N LEU A 47 -7.31 7.92 2.68
CA LEU A 47 -6.98 9.05 1.83
C LEU A 47 -8.16 10.03 1.78
N GLU A 48 -7.96 11.19 1.16
CA GLU A 48 -8.97 12.24 1.00
C GLU A 48 -10.30 11.75 0.40
N GLN A 49 -10.24 10.87 -0.61
CA GLN A 49 -11.40 10.47 -1.43
C GLN A 49 -11.73 8.97 -1.34
N ARG A 50 -10.85 8.15 -0.74
CA ARG A 50 -11.04 6.69 -0.68
C ARG A 50 -10.22 6.06 0.44
N ARG A 51 -10.63 4.87 0.85
CA ARG A 51 -9.86 4.02 1.76
C ARG A 51 -9.11 2.98 0.95
N LEU A 52 -7.84 2.75 1.29
CA LEU A 52 -7.05 1.64 0.77
C LEU A 52 -6.99 0.54 1.83
N LEU A 53 -7.49 -0.63 1.48
CA LEU A 53 -7.43 -1.83 2.32
C LEU A 53 -6.29 -2.72 1.81
N ILE A 54 -5.24 -2.84 2.61
CA ILE A 54 -4.07 -3.63 2.28
C ILE A 54 -4.04 -4.83 3.21
N ARG A 55 -4.36 -6.01 2.67
CA ARG A 55 -4.14 -7.26 3.39
C ARG A 55 -2.66 -7.57 3.37
N VAL A 56 -2.03 -7.61 4.53
CA VAL A 56 -0.64 -7.98 4.67
C VAL A 56 -0.55 -9.51 4.71
N ARG A 57 0.38 -10.08 3.94
CA ARG A 57 0.54 -11.55 3.87
C ARG A 57 1.14 -12.13 5.15
N ASN A 58 2.07 -11.41 5.75
CA ASN A 58 2.69 -11.77 7.02
C ASN A 58 2.41 -10.66 8.04
N ILE A 59 1.75 -11.01 9.13
CA ILE A 59 1.39 -10.05 10.19
C ILE A 59 2.64 -9.43 10.84
N ASP A 60 3.78 -10.12 10.85
CA ASP A 60 5.05 -9.59 11.37
C ASP A 60 5.59 -8.43 10.52
N ASP A 61 5.22 -8.36 9.23
CA ASP A 61 5.63 -7.27 8.34
C ASP A 61 4.70 -6.05 8.44
N LEU A 62 3.54 -6.19 9.07
CA LEU A 62 2.57 -5.11 9.28
C LEU A 62 3.17 -3.97 10.11
N GLU A 63 3.90 -4.32 11.18
CA GLU A 63 4.58 -3.35 12.05
C GLU A 63 5.70 -2.61 11.30
N LYS A 64 6.46 -3.31 10.45
CA LYS A 64 7.52 -2.71 9.63
C LYS A 64 6.97 -1.72 8.61
N ILE A 65 5.87 -2.08 7.96
CA ILE A 65 5.19 -1.18 7.00
C ILE A 65 4.68 0.06 7.73
N TYR A 66 4.08 -0.12 8.91
CA TYR A 66 3.60 0.99 9.72
C TYR A 66 4.73 1.95 10.12
N LYS A 67 5.87 1.43 10.61
CA LYS A 67 7.04 2.25 10.95
C LYS A 67 7.57 3.01 9.74
N LEU A 68 7.70 2.34 8.59
CA LEU A 68 8.12 2.99 7.34
C LEU A 68 7.19 4.15 6.97
N LEU A 69 5.88 3.96 7.07
CA LEU A 69 4.90 4.99 6.72
C LEU A 69 4.97 6.21 7.65
N ILE A 70 5.18 5.99 8.95
CA ILE A 70 5.35 7.08 9.92
C ILE A 70 6.66 7.82 9.73
N GLU A 71 7.77 7.10 9.51
CA GLU A 71 9.10 7.71 9.31
C GLU A 71 9.16 8.63 8.07
N ASN A 72 8.28 8.41 7.09
CA ASN A 72 8.25 9.18 5.84
C ASN A 72 7.07 10.17 5.75
N GLN A 73 6.37 10.44 6.86
CA GLN A 73 5.32 11.46 6.96
C GLN A 73 5.92 12.80 7.43
#